data_AF-A0A529F7R3-F1
#
_entry.id   AF-A0A529F7R3-F1
#
_cell.length_a   1.000
_cell.length_b   1.000
_cell.length_c   1.000
_cell.angle_alpha   90.00
_cell.angle_beta   90.00
_cell.angle_gamma   90.00
#
_symmetry.space_group_name_H-M   'P 1'
#
loop_
_entity.id
_entity.type
_entity.pdbx_description
1 polymer ?
#
loop_
_entity_poly.entity_id
_entity_poly.type
_entity_poly.pdbx_seq_one_letter_code
_entity_poly.pdbx_strand_id
1 'polypeptide(L)'
;VNGIGGPLVIANDPGLIRHVLVDNARNYKMATVRQMILRPILRDGLLTAEGEVWKRSRKAMAPVFTPRHIFGFAQPMLKRTLEFVARY
;
A
#
# COMPACT_ATOMS: atom_id res chain seq x y z
N VAL A 1 20.12 -3.54 -14.03
CA VAL A 1 19.45 -4.78 -13.60
C VAL A 1 18.12 -4.85 -14.35
N ASN A 2 17.79 -5.94 -15.03
CA ASN A 2 16.47 -6.06 -15.68
C ASN A 2 15.46 -6.58 -14.65
N GLY A 3 14.40 -5.82 -14.40
CA GLY A 3 13.28 -6.24 -13.55
C GLY A 3 12.17 -6.88 -14.37
N ILE A 4 11.08 -7.28 -13.71
CA ILE A 4 9.90 -7.83 -14.38
C ILE A 4 9.25 -6.71 -15.20
N GLY A 5 9.42 -6.74 -16.53
CA GLY A 5 8.80 -5.80 -17.47
C GLY A 5 9.65 -4.60 -17.92
N GLY A 6 10.96 -4.57 -17.62
CA GLY A 6 11.87 -3.53 -18.15
C GLY A 6 13.09 -3.23 -17.27
N PRO A 7 13.87 -2.18 -17.61
CA PRO A 7 14.99 -1.73 -16.79
C PRO A 7 14.56 -1.38 -15.36
N LEU A 8 15.28 -1.91 -14.37
CA LEU A 8 15.06 -1.63 -12.95
C LEU A 8 16.14 -0.68 -12.43
N VAL A 9 15.69 0.38 -11.76
CA VAL A 9 16.53 1.35 -11.04
C VAL A 9 16.21 1.25 -9.56
N ILE A 10 17.24 1.20 -8.71
CA ILE A 10 17.12 1.18 -7.26
C ILE A 10 17.62 2.51 -6.71
N ALA A 11 16.77 3.23 -5.98
CA ALA A 11 17.14 4.46 -5.29
C ALA A 11 17.59 4.15 -3.85
N ASN A 12 18.88 4.38 -3.56
CA ASN A 12 19.48 4.14 -2.24
C ASN A 12 19.99 5.42 -1.56
N ASP A 13 19.85 6.58 -2.21
CA ASP A 13 20.18 7.89 -1.65
C ASP A 13 18.93 8.56 -1.06
N PRO A 14 18.97 9.13 0.16
CA PRO A 14 17.82 9.78 0.77
C PRO A 14 17.22 10.93 -0.06
N GLY A 15 18.06 11.72 -0.74
CA GLY A 15 17.62 12.80 -1.62
C GLY A 15 16.86 12.26 -2.82
N LEU A 16 17.37 11.20 -3.45
CA LEU A 16 16.72 10.51 -4.56
C LEU A 16 15.41 9.82 -4.13
N ILE A 17 15.39 9.17 -2.95
CA ILE A 17 14.18 8.57 -2.38
C ILE A 17 13.10 9.63 -2.19
N ARG A 18 13.45 10.79 -1.60
CA ARG A 18 12.52 11.91 -1.43
C ARG A 18 12.03 12.44 -2.78
N HIS A 19 12.93 12.62 -3.74
CA HIS A 19 12.57 13.09 -5.07
C HIS A 19 11.52 12.18 -5.71
N VAL A 20 11.74 10.86 -5.68
CA VAL A 20 10.86 9.87 -6.31
C VAL A 20 9.54 9.71 -5.56
N LEU A 21 9.57 9.64 -4.22
CA LEU A 21 8.39 9.31 -3.41
C LEU A 21 7.57 10.52 -2.95
N VAL A 22 8.15 11.73 -2.95
CA VAL A 22 7.52 12.93 -2.39
C VAL A 22 7.48 14.06 -3.40
N ASP A 23 8.64 14.60 -3.79
CA ASP A 23 8.70 15.87 -4.52
C ASP A 23 8.22 15.74 -5.97
N ASN A 24 8.43 14.58 -6.60
CA ASN A 24 8.11 14.30 -8.00
C ASN A 24 7.25 13.05 -8.18
N ALA A 25 6.54 12.62 -7.14
CA ALA A 25 5.76 11.37 -7.11
C ALA A 25 4.76 11.22 -8.28
N ARG A 26 4.17 12.32 -8.76
CA ARG A 26 3.21 12.33 -9.88
C ARG A 26 3.77 11.81 -11.20
N ASN A 27 5.09 11.83 -11.38
CA ASN A 27 5.76 11.34 -12.58
C ASN A 27 6.10 9.84 -12.50
N TYR A 28 5.85 9.20 -11.36
CA TYR A 28 6.07 7.78 -11.15
C TYR A 28 4.73 7.09 -10.90
N LYS A 29 4.44 6.08 -11.73
CA LYS A 29 3.24 5.25 -11.57
C LYS A 29 3.60 3.94 -10.88
N MET A 30 2.61 3.28 -10.30
CA MET A 30 2.75 1.90 -9.85
C MET A 30 3.20 1.01 -11.02
N ALA A 31 4.05 0.03 -10.71
CA ALA A 31 4.55 -0.92 -11.71
C ALA A 31 3.40 -1.58 -12.49
N THR A 32 3.53 -1.63 -13.81
CA THR A 32 2.51 -2.19 -14.72
C THR A 32 2.13 -3.61 -14.34
N VAL A 33 3.11 -4.45 -14.03
CA VAL A 33 2.90 -5.85 -13.61
C VAL A 33 2.07 -5.94 -12.34
N ARG A 34 2.33 -5.06 -11.36
CA ARG A 34 1.55 -4.99 -10.11
C ARG A 34 0.08 -4.65 -10.43
N GLN A 35 -0.15 -3.67 -11.30
CA GLN A 35 -1.51 -3.28 -11.70
C GLN A 35 -2.24 -4.43 -12.42
N MET A 36 -1.56 -5.14 -13.32
CA MET A 36 -2.13 -6.30 -14.03
C MET A 36 -2.56 -7.43 -13.09
N ILE A 37 -1.78 -7.69 -12.04
CA ILE A 37 -2.08 -8.76 -11.08
C ILE A 37 -3.18 -8.34 -10.10
N LEU A 38 -3.15 -7.10 -9.60
CA LEU A 38 -4.04 -6.68 -8.50
C LEU A 38 -5.39 -6.13 -8.97
N ARG A 39 -5.47 -5.46 -10.12
CA ARG A 39 -6.72 -4.86 -10.62
C ARG A 39 -7.86 -5.86 -10.85
N PRO A 40 -7.64 -7.09 -11.34
CA PRO A 40 -8.73 -8.06 -11.52
C PRO A 40 -9.46 -8.38 -10.22
N ILE A 41 -8.75 -8.38 -9.09
CA ILE A 41 -9.30 -8.72 -7.76
C ILE A 41 -9.81 -7.47 -7.06
N LEU A 42 -9.02 -6.39 -7.07
CA LEU A 42 -9.25 -5.20 -6.24
C LEU A 42 -9.87 -4.03 -7.00
N ARG A 43 -10.08 -4.14 -8.33
CA ARG A 43 -10.55 -3.07 -9.23
C ARG A 43 -9.77 -1.77 -8.99
N ASP A 44 -10.45 -0.63 -8.86
CA ASP A 44 -9.87 0.66 -8.45
C ASP A 44 -9.92 0.86 -6.92
N GLY A 45 -9.62 -0.19 -6.17
CA GLY A 45 -9.50 -0.17 -4.71
C GLY A 45 -8.21 0.52 -4.23
N LEU A 46 -8.06 0.66 -2.92
CA LEU A 46 -6.98 1.45 -2.30
C LEU A 46 -5.55 1.05 -2.73
N LEU A 47 -5.34 -0.23 -3.09
CA LEU A 47 -4.03 -0.77 -3.48
C LEU A 47 -3.69 -0.64 -4.98
N THR A 48 -4.67 -0.26 -5.80
CA THR A 48 -4.60 -0.21 -7.27
C THR A 48 -4.99 1.17 -7.83
N ALA A 49 -5.76 1.95 -7.08
CA ALA A 49 -6.06 3.33 -7.39
C ALA A 49 -4.79 4.19 -7.41
N GLU A 50 -4.78 5.19 -8.28
CA GLU A 50 -3.71 6.20 -8.38
C GLU A 50 -4.31 7.62 -8.39
N GLY A 51 -3.46 8.63 -8.18
CA GLY A 51 -3.85 10.04 -8.28
C GLY A 51 -5.01 10.44 -7.36
N GLU A 52 -5.97 11.16 -7.90
CA GLU A 52 -7.11 11.70 -7.13
C GLU A 52 -8.04 10.61 -6.59
N VAL A 53 -8.20 9.49 -7.29
CA VAL A 53 -9.00 8.36 -6.81
C VAL A 53 -8.36 7.78 -5.55
N TRP A 54 -7.06 7.52 -5.59
CA TRP A 54 -6.30 7.07 -4.42
C TRP A 54 -6.38 8.06 -3.27
N LYS A 55 -6.17 9.36 -3.56
CA LYS A 55 -6.21 10.43 -2.55
C LYS A 55 -7.56 10.50 -1.84
N ARG A 56 -8.66 10.40 -2.60
CA ARG A 56 -10.02 10.36 -2.05
C ARG A 56 -10.26 9.11 -1.21
N SER A 57 -9.94 7.93 -1.73
CA SER A 57 -10.11 6.65 -1.02
C SER A 57 -9.28 6.61 0.27
N ARG A 58 -8.03 7.07 0.23
CA ARG A 58 -7.16 7.16 1.42
C ARG A 58 -7.74 8.11 2.46
N LYS A 59 -8.22 9.29 2.03
CA LYS A 59 -8.84 10.26 2.94
C LYS A 59 -10.08 9.69 3.62
N ALA A 60 -10.91 8.96 2.88
CA ALA A 60 -12.09 8.31 3.43
C ALA A 60 -11.74 7.19 4.44
N MET A 61 -10.65 6.46 4.21
CA MET A 61 -10.21 5.37 5.10
C MET A 61 -9.42 5.82 6.33
N ALA A 62 -8.76 6.99 6.27
CA ALA A 62 -7.88 7.47 7.34
C ALA A 62 -8.50 7.47 8.75
N PRO A 63 -9.79 7.80 8.96
CA PRO A 63 -10.41 7.80 10.29
C PRO A 63 -10.35 6.45 11.03
N VAL A 64 -10.41 5.33 10.29
CA VAL A 64 -10.32 3.97 10.85
C VAL A 64 -8.97 3.70 11.52
N PHE A 65 -7.92 4.39 11.06
CA PHE A 65 -6.54 4.23 11.52
C PHE A 65 -6.09 5.40 12.42
N THR A 66 -7.03 6.04 13.11
CA THR A 66 -6.69 7.06 14.13
C THR A 66 -6.27 6.38 15.44
N PRO A 67 -5.46 7.03 16.30
CA PRO A 67 -5.05 6.45 17.59
C PRO A 67 -6.22 5.91 18.40
N ARG A 68 -7.34 6.65 18.47
CA ARG A 68 -8.56 6.24 19.17
C ARG A 68 -9.11 4.88 18.72
N HIS A 69 -9.00 4.55 17.43
CA HIS A 69 -9.52 3.29 16.88
C HIS A 69 -8.44 2.18 16.86
N ILE A 70 -7.18 2.53 16.60
CA ILE A 70 -6.07 1.56 16.51
C ILE A 70 -5.90 0.75 17.80
N PHE A 71 -6.04 1.37 18.98
CA PHE A 71 -5.91 0.66 20.25
C PHE A 71 -6.95 -0.46 20.42
N GLY A 72 -8.11 -0.35 19.76
CA GLY A 72 -9.15 -1.37 19.78
C GLY A 72 -8.85 -2.62 18.93
N PHE A 73 -7.85 -2.59 18.05
CA PHE A 73 -7.55 -3.71 17.14
C PHE A 73 -6.70 -4.81 17.78
N ALA A 74 -5.82 -4.44 18.72
CA ALA A 74 -4.84 -5.36 19.29
C ALA A 74 -5.49 -6.58 19.96
N GLN A 75 -6.53 -6.35 20.78
CA GLN A 75 -7.22 -7.42 21.52
C GLN A 75 -7.97 -8.41 20.60
N PRO A 76 -8.82 -7.97 19.65
CA PRO A 76 -9.44 -8.87 18.68
C PRO A 76 -8.43 -9.65 17.84
N MET A 77 -7.35 -9.01 17.39
CA MET A 77 -6.29 -9.67 16.62
C MET A 77 -5.62 -10.77 17.44
N LEU A 78 -5.21 -10.47 18.69
CA LEU A 78 -4.61 -11.44 19.60
C LEU A 78 -5.54 -12.63 19.84
N LYS A 79 -6.82 -12.35 20.17
CA LYS A 79 -7.83 -13.39 20.36
C LYS A 79 -7.91 -14.31 19.15
N ARG A 80 -8.00 -13.75 17.94
CA ARG A 80 -8.10 -14.56 16.72
C ARG A 80 -6.85 -15.40 16.47
N THR A 81 -5.67 -14.86 16.75
CA THR A 81 -4.41 -15.59 16.63
C THR A 81 -4.36 -16.76 17.62
N LEU A 82 -4.71 -16.55 18.88
CA LEU A 82 -4.73 -17.62 19.89
C LEU A 82 -5.75 -18.71 19.55
N GLU A 83 -6.94 -18.33 19.08
CA GLU A 83 -7.96 -19.27 18.59
C GLU A 83 -7.47 -20.09 17.38
N PHE A 84 -6.64 -19.51 16.52
CA PHE A 84 -6.08 -20.21 15.38
C PHE A 84 -4.99 -21.19 15.82
N VAL A 85 -4.10 -20.77 16.72
CA VAL A 85 -3.05 -21.62 17.29
C VAL A 85 -3.64 -22.83 17.99
N ALA A 86 -4.69 -22.67 18.80
CA ALA A 86 -5.31 -23.78 19.53
C ALA A 86 -6.02 -24.84 18.65
N ARG A 87 -6.19 -24.57 17.34
CA ARG A 87 -6.77 -25.55 16.39
C ARG A 87 -5.72 -26.49 15.78
N TYR A 88 -4.44 -26.17 15.94
CA TYR A 88 -3.29 -26.92 15.41
C TYR A 88 -2.34 -27.31 16.54
#